data_AF-A0AAP8N8L0-F1
#
_entry.id   AF-A0AAP8N8L0-F1
#
_cell.length_a   1.000
_cell.length_b   1.000
_cell.length_c   1.000
_cell.angle_alpha   90.00
_cell.angle_beta   90.00
_cell.angle_gamma   90.00
#
_symmetry.space_group_name_H-M   'P 1'
#
loop_
_entity.id
_entity.type
_entity.pdbx_description
1 polymer ?
#
loop_
_entity_poly.entity_id
_entity_poly.type
_entity_poly.pdbx_seq_one_letter_code
_entity_poly.pdbx_strand_id
1 'polypeptide(L)'
;YPLSSALSRPLIAKLLVDVAKQEGAVAVAHGCTGKGNDQVRFEVSVMALDPTLKVVAPVREWGMTRDEEIEYANENGVPIPVDLDNPFSIDANIWGRACEAGVLENPWNEAPEEAFAWTNS
;
A
#
# COMPACT_ATOMS: atom_id res chain seq x y z
N TYR A 1 19.07 -4.34 -0.37
CA TYR A 1 17.64 -4.25 -0.02
C TYR A 1 17.34 -5.15 1.19
N PRO A 2 17.27 -4.62 2.42
CA PRO A 2 17.03 -5.40 3.64
C PRO A 2 15.53 -5.68 3.90
N LEU A 3 14.75 -5.89 2.82
CA LEU A 3 13.34 -6.32 2.89
C LEU A 3 12.41 -5.42 3.74
N SER A 4 12.69 -4.12 3.86
CA SER A 4 11.95 -3.19 4.73
C SER A 4 10.45 -3.19 4.51
N SER A 5 10.02 -3.13 3.26
CA SER A 5 8.63 -3.26 2.91
C SER A 5 8.13 -4.66 3.25
N ALA A 6 8.76 -5.70 2.71
CA ALA A 6 8.27 -7.07 2.84
C ALA A 6 8.07 -7.56 4.30
N LEU A 7 8.95 -7.17 5.22
CA LEU A 7 8.93 -7.65 6.61
C LEU A 7 7.70 -7.21 7.41
N SER A 8 7.13 -6.04 7.13
CA SER A 8 5.98 -5.56 7.91
C SER A 8 4.65 -6.23 7.52
N ARG A 9 4.55 -6.81 6.32
CA ARG A 9 3.28 -7.24 5.73
C ARG A 9 2.65 -8.43 6.48
N PRO A 10 3.41 -9.49 6.85
CA PRO A 10 2.88 -10.56 7.68
C PRO A 10 2.42 -10.07 9.07
N LEU A 11 3.13 -9.08 9.65
CA LEU A 11 2.74 -8.50 10.94
C LEU A 11 1.42 -7.73 10.82
N ILE A 12 1.26 -6.89 9.80
CA ILE A 12 0.02 -6.16 9.56
C ILE A 12 -1.13 -7.14 9.30
N ALA A 13 -0.92 -8.17 8.47
CA ALA A 13 -1.92 -9.20 8.21
C ALA A 13 -2.35 -9.95 9.48
N LYS A 14 -1.40 -10.26 10.38
CA LYS A 14 -1.71 -10.85 11.69
C LYS A 14 -2.63 -9.97 12.52
N LEU A 15 -2.29 -8.69 12.66
CA LEU A 15 -3.11 -7.75 13.42
C LEU A 15 -4.49 -7.55 12.78
N LEU A 16 -4.56 -7.51 11.45
CA LEU A 16 -5.82 -7.43 10.70
C LEU A 16 -6.73 -8.63 10.98
N VAL A 17 -6.18 -9.85 10.98
CA VAL A 17 -6.93 -11.08 11.31
C VAL A 17 -7.35 -11.10 12.79
N ASP A 18 -6.47 -10.68 13.71
CA ASP A 18 -6.78 -10.60 15.13
C ASP A 18 -7.97 -9.66 15.39
N VAL A 19 -7.98 -8.48 14.75
CA VAL A 19 -9.10 -7.52 14.83
C VAL A 19 -10.36 -8.07 14.16
N ALA A 20 -10.24 -8.69 12.99
CA ALA A 20 -11.39 -9.29 12.30
C ALA A 20 -12.13 -10.31 13.20
N LYS A 21 -11.39 -11.11 13.97
CA LYS A 21 -11.96 -12.05 14.94
C LYS A 21 -12.65 -11.34 16.10
N GLN A 22 -12.06 -10.27 16.63
CA GLN A 22 -12.63 -9.48 17.73
C GLN A 22 -13.95 -8.81 17.32
N GLU A 23 -14.02 -8.30 16.09
CA GLU A 23 -15.19 -7.60 15.55
C GLU A 23 -16.23 -8.55 14.94
N GLY A 24 -15.94 -9.86 14.87
CA GLY A 24 -16.81 -10.83 14.19
C GLY A 24 -16.94 -10.58 12.68
N ALA A 25 -15.90 -10.00 12.06
CA ALA A 25 -15.88 -9.70 10.64
C ALA A 25 -15.79 -10.97 9.79
N VAL A 26 -16.48 -10.97 8.65
CA VAL A 26 -16.49 -12.07 7.68
C VAL A 26 -15.49 -11.86 6.53
N ALA A 27 -14.91 -10.67 6.46
CA ALA A 27 -14.02 -10.25 5.39
C ALA A 27 -13.01 -9.21 5.88
N VAL A 28 -11.88 -9.12 5.19
CA VAL A 28 -10.85 -8.09 5.37
C VAL A 28 -10.50 -7.48 4.02
N ALA A 29 -10.08 -6.22 4.02
CA ALA A 29 -9.72 -5.50 2.80
C ALA A 29 -8.29 -4.97 2.84
N HIS A 30 -7.65 -4.88 1.66
CA HIS A 30 -6.37 -4.19 1.50
C HIS A 30 -6.35 -3.31 0.23
N GLY A 31 -5.55 -2.25 0.26
CA GLY A 31 -5.41 -1.30 -0.86
C GLY A 31 -4.29 -1.62 -1.86
N CYS A 32 -3.68 -2.80 -1.82
CA CYS A 32 -2.59 -3.13 -2.74
C CYS A 32 -3.05 -3.18 -4.21
N THR A 33 -2.20 -2.67 -5.11
CA THR A 33 -2.43 -2.76 -6.56
C THR A 33 -2.20 -4.18 -7.09
N GLY A 34 -2.73 -4.48 -8.28
CA GLY A 34 -2.54 -5.77 -8.96
C GLY A 34 -1.14 -6.02 -9.54
N LYS A 35 -0.25 -5.02 -9.55
CA LYS A 35 1.11 -5.12 -10.11
C LYS A 35 2.18 -5.31 -9.03
N GLY A 36 1.88 -4.98 -7.78
CA GLY A 36 2.84 -5.00 -6.68
C GLY A 36 2.95 -6.36 -5.97
N ASN A 37 4.03 -6.53 -5.22
CA ASN A 37 4.27 -7.74 -4.41
C ASN A 37 3.42 -7.79 -3.14
N ASP A 38 2.93 -6.65 -2.65
CA ASP A 38 2.25 -6.57 -1.36
C ASP A 38 0.89 -7.28 -1.35
N GLN A 39 0.17 -7.34 -2.48
CA GLN A 39 -1.07 -8.13 -2.57
C GLN A 39 -0.84 -9.60 -2.20
N VAL A 40 0.25 -10.19 -2.70
CA VAL A 40 0.60 -11.60 -2.46
C VAL A 40 0.97 -11.79 -0.99
N ARG A 41 1.75 -10.85 -0.44
CA ARG A 41 2.18 -10.90 0.97
C ARG A 41 0.98 -10.83 1.91
N PHE A 42 0.02 -9.94 1.65
CA PHE A 42 -1.20 -9.83 2.45
C PHE A 42 -2.09 -11.05 2.29
N GLU A 43 -2.45 -11.43 1.06
CA GLU A 43 -3.39 -12.53 0.81
C GLU A 43 -2.88 -13.88 1.33
N VAL A 44 -1.61 -14.20 1.08
CA VAL A 44 -1.01 -15.45 1.58
C VAL A 44 -0.95 -15.44 3.11
N SER A 45 -0.64 -14.31 3.73
CA SER A 45 -0.60 -14.21 5.20
C SER A 45 -1.99 -14.35 5.80
N VAL A 46 -2.99 -13.66 5.26
CA VAL A 46 -4.39 -13.76 5.73
C VAL A 46 -4.89 -15.20 5.55
N MET A 47 -4.70 -15.80 4.37
CA MET A 47 -5.10 -17.18 4.11
C MET A 47 -4.43 -18.19 5.05
N ALA A 48 -3.15 -17.98 5.38
CA ALA A 48 -2.42 -18.83 6.30
C ALA A 48 -2.89 -18.69 7.77
N LEU A 49 -3.35 -17.50 8.16
CA LEU A 49 -3.78 -17.20 9.54
C LEU A 49 -5.26 -17.50 9.79
N ASP A 50 -6.10 -17.25 8.79
CA ASP A 50 -7.52 -17.55 8.82
C ASP A 50 -8.09 -17.69 7.38
N PRO A 51 -8.16 -18.92 6.84
CA PRO A 51 -8.68 -19.15 5.49
C PRO A 51 -10.20 -18.96 5.36
N THR A 52 -10.91 -18.71 6.47
CA THR A 52 -12.37 -18.48 6.44
C THR A 52 -12.72 -17.02 6.11
N LEU A 53 -11.79 -16.10 6.30
CA LEU A 53 -11.98 -14.69 5.96
C LEU A 53 -11.93 -14.48 4.45
N LYS A 54 -12.95 -13.79 3.92
CA LYS A 54 -12.91 -13.30 2.53
C LYS A 54 -11.94 -12.12 2.43
N VAL A 55 -10.99 -12.17 1.49
CA VAL A 55 -10.15 -11.01 1.17
C VAL A 55 -10.80 -10.21 0.05
N VAL A 56 -10.85 -8.88 0.22
CA VAL A 56 -11.34 -7.92 -0.77
C VAL A 56 -10.20 -6.97 -1.15
N ALA A 57 -9.95 -6.76 -2.44
CA ALA A 57 -8.88 -5.89 -2.92
C ALA A 57 -9.42 -4.79 -3.85
N PRO A 58 -10.06 -3.72 -3.33
CA PRO A 58 -10.78 -2.74 -4.15
C PRO A 58 -9.93 -2.09 -5.24
N VAL A 59 -8.70 -1.68 -4.90
CA VAL A 59 -7.77 -1.03 -5.85
C VAL A 59 -7.44 -1.94 -7.04
N ARG A 60 -7.40 -3.26 -6.83
CA ARG A 60 -7.17 -4.23 -7.90
C ARG A 60 -8.45 -4.59 -8.65
N GLU A 61 -9.56 -4.72 -7.94
CA GLU A 61 -10.82 -5.26 -8.47
C GLU A 61 -11.68 -4.21 -9.18
N TRP A 62 -11.69 -2.97 -8.70
CA TRP A 62 -12.55 -1.91 -9.23
C TRP A 62 -11.90 -1.17 -10.41
N GLY A 63 -10.57 -1.22 -10.49
CA GLY A 63 -9.82 -0.71 -11.64
C GLY A 63 -9.96 0.80 -11.86
N MET A 64 -10.33 1.54 -10.81
CA MET A 64 -10.47 3.00 -10.86
C MET A 64 -9.10 3.65 -11.08
N THR A 65 -9.09 4.65 -11.95
CA THR A 65 -7.98 5.61 -12.07
C THR A 65 -8.00 6.57 -10.88
N ARG A 66 -6.88 7.26 -10.63
CA ARG A 66 -6.80 8.25 -9.55
C ARG A 66 -7.83 9.38 -9.73
N ASP A 67 -8.13 9.77 -10.96
CA ASP A 67 -9.14 10.80 -11.25
C ASP A 67 -10.55 10.31 -10.92
N GLU A 68 -10.87 9.05 -11.24
CA GLU A 68 -12.14 8.42 -10.86
C GLU A 68 -12.25 8.24 -9.34
N GLU A 69 -11.16 7.92 -8.63
CA GLU A 69 -11.13 7.85 -7.16
C GLU A 69 -11.41 9.23 -6.55
N ILE A 70 -10.86 10.30 -7.14
CA ILE A 70 -11.10 11.68 -6.72
C ILE A 70 -12.55 12.10 -6.96
N GLU A 71 -13.11 11.79 -8.13
CA GLU A 71 -14.51 12.06 -8.45
C GLU A 71 -15.44 11.33 -7.48
N TYR A 72 -15.21 10.03 -7.28
CA TYR A 72 -15.98 9.23 -6.32
C TYR A 72 -15.91 9.79 -4.90
N ALA A 73 -14.72 10.18 -4.43
CA ALA A 73 -14.57 10.80 -3.12
C ALA A 73 -15.34 12.13 -3.03
N ASN A 74 -15.31 12.97 -4.06
CA ASN A 74 -16.08 14.22 -4.10
C ASN A 74 -17.60 13.98 -4.08
N GLU A 75 -18.10 13.04 -4.91
CA GLU A 75 -19.52 12.68 -4.96
C GLU A 75 -20.05 12.16 -3.62
N ASN A 76 -19.19 11.49 -2.84
CA ASN A 76 -19.54 10.91 -1.54
C ASN A 76 -19.14 11.80 -0.35
N GLY A 77 -18.66 13.02 -0.60
CA GLY A 77 -18.26 13.97 0.45
C GLY A 77 -17.07 13.52 1.30
N VAL A 78 -16.19 12.67 0.75
CA VAL A 78 -14.95 12.22 1.40
C VAL A 78 -13.86 13.27 1.17
N PRO A 79 -13.28 13.87 2.23
CA PRO A 79 -12.25 14.88 2.08
C PRO A 79 -10.96 14.25 1.53
N ILE A 80 -10.44 14.83 0.44
CA ILE A 80 -9.17 14.42 -0.17
C ILE A 80 -8.07 15.36 0.29
N PRO A 81 -6.87 14.86 0.64
CA PRO A 81 -5.72 15.72 0.94
C PRO A 81 -5.41 16.66 -0.23
N VAL A 82 -5.11 17.93 0.09
CA VAL A 82 -4.96 19.03 -0.90
C VAL A 82 -3.62 18.95 -1.67
N ASP A 83 -2.66 18.17 -1.17
CA ASP A 83 -1.30 18.14 -1.68
C ASP A 83 -1.07 16.93 -2.61
N LEU A 84 -1.21 17.17 -3.92
CA LEU A 84 -1.03 16.17 -4.98
C LEU A 84 0.37 16.22 -5.60
N ASP A 85 1.24 17.13 -5.15
CA ASP A 85 2.46 17.51 -5.88
C ASP A 85 3.68 16.60 -5.59
N ASN A 86 3.55 15.59 -4.71
CA ASN A 86 4.64 14.64 -4.50
C ASN A 86 4.72 13.63 -5.66
N PRO A 87 5.79 13.64 -6.47
CA PRO A 87 5.93 12.74 -7.61
C PRO A 87 6.31 11.30 -7.20
N PHE A 88 6.64 11.07 -5.93
CA PHE A 88 7.14 9.78 -5.44
C PHE A 88 6.08 8.98 -4.69
N SER A 89 6.09 7.67 -4.92
CA SER A 89 5.43 6.68 -4.05
C SER A 89 6.41 6.24 -2.97
N ILE A 90 6.04 6.41 -1.70
CA ILE A 90 6.92 6.20 -0.55
C ILE A 90 6.28 5.19 0.40
N ASP A 91 7.03 4.15 0.75
CA ASP A 91 6.73 3.24 1.86
C ASP A 91 7.86 3.30 2.88
N ALA A 92 7.53 3.64 4.13
CA ALA A 92 8.51 3.85 5.17
C ALA A 92 8.06 3.26 6.50
N ASN A 93 8.97 2.59 7.18
CA ASN A 93 8.81 2.12 8.55
C ASN A 93 10.16 2.16 9.28
N ILE A 94 10.19 1.92 10.58
CA ILE A 94 11.43 2.01 11.38
C ILE A 94 12.62 1.19 10.85
N TRP A 95 12.38 0.20 9.98
CA TRP A 95 13.43 -0.63 9.38
C TRP A 95 14.01 -0.06 8.07
N GLY A 96 13.25 0.76 7.33
CA GLY A 96 13.71 1.32 6.06
C GLY A 96 12.66 2.12 5.31
N ARG A 97 13.13 2.81 4.27
CA ARG A 97 12.34 3.64 3.37
C ARG A 97 12.54 3.17 1.93
N ALA A 98 11.45 2.87 1.23
CA ALA A 98 11.39 2.61 -0.19
C ALA A 98 10.77 3.83 -0.89
N CYS A 99 11.30 4.18 -2.06
CA CYS A 99 10.89 5.32 -2.87
C CYS A 99 10.87 4.88 -4.34
N GLU A 100 9.77 5.14 -5.02
CA GLU A 100 9.55 4.75 -6.43
C GLU A 100 8.73 5.82 -7.17
N ALA A 101 8.39 5.54 -8.43
CA ALA A 101 7.62 6.39 -9.34
C ALA A 101 8.33 7.68 -9.81
N GLY A 102 7.69 8.37 -10.75
CA GLY A 102 8.19 9.62 -11.33
C GLY A 102 9.50 9.42 -12.10
N VAL A 103 10.47 10.31 -11.87
CA VAL A 103 11.77 10.31 -12.57
C VAL A 103 12.57 9.01 -12.36
N LEU A 104 12.26 8.26 -11.31
CA LEU A 104 12.95 7.00 -10.93
C LEU A 104 12.55 5.81 -11.81
N GLU A 105 11.48 5.89 -12.62
CA GLU A 105 11.08 4.79 -13.50
C GLU A 105 12.06 4.56 -14.67
N ASN A 106 12.84 5.59 -15.03
CA ASN A 106 13.91 5.45 -16.00
C ASN A 106 15.24 5.16 -15.27
N PRO A 107 15.81 3.96 -15.39
CA PRO A 107 17.04 3.59 -14.69
C PRO A 107 18.29 4.34 -15.17
N TRP A 108 18.19 5.12 -16.25
CA TRP A 108 19.26 5.99 -16.72
C TRP A 108 19.30 7.37 -16.02
N ASN A 109 18.26 7.70 -15.26
CA ASN A 109 18.22 8.93 -14.47
C ASN A 109 18.93 8.71 -13.13
N GLU A 110 19.71 9.70 -12.70
CA GLU A 110 20.19 9.76 -11.32
C GLU A 110 19.02 10.06 -10.38
N ALA A 111 19.01 9.44 -9.20
CA ALA A 111 18.01 9.73 -8.20
C ALA A 111 18.20 11.18 -7.70
N PRO A 112 17.16 12.03 -7.76
CA PRO A 112 17.25 13.40 -7.29
C PRO A 112 17.33 13.45 -5.75
N GLU A 113 17.84 14.55 -5.18
CA GLU A 113 18.03 14.69 -3.73
C GLU A 113 16.70 14.54 -2.96
N GLU A 114 15.59 15.00 -3.54
CA GLU A 114 14.24 14.88 -2.99
C GLU A 114 13.76 13.43 -2.86
N ALA A 115 14.40 12.48 -3.55
CA ALA A 115 14.13 11.05 -3.38
C ALA A 115 14.73 10.51 -2.07
N PHE A 116 15.65 11.23 -1.42
CA PHE A 116 16.25 10.88 -0.13
C PHE A 116 15.59 11.66 1.02
N ALA A 117 15.65 11.11 2.23
CA ALA A 117 15.07 11.76 3.41
C ALA A 117 15.73 11.37 4.74
N TRP A 118 16.31 10.16 4.83
CA TRP A 118 16.88 9.63 6.08
C TRP A 118 18.41 9.58 6.10
N THR A 119 19.04 9.91 4.98
CA THR A 119 20.48 9.86 4.77
C THR A 119 20.95 11.23 4.33
N ASN A 120 22.16 11.60 4.75
CA ASN A 120 22.83 12.81 4.28
C ASN A 120 23.93 12.40 3.28
N SER A 121 24.23 13.30 2.34
CA SER A 121 25.30 13.15 1.34
C SER A 121 26.71 13.24 1.94
#